data_AF-A0A7S4MH79-F1
#
_entry.id   AF-A0A7S4MH79-F1
#
_cell.length_a   1.000
_cell.length_b   1.000
_cell.length_c   1.000
_cell.angle_alpha   90.00
_cell.angle_beta   90.00
_cell.angle_gamma   90.00
#
_symmetry.space_group_name_H-M   'P 1'
#
loop_
_entity.id
_entity.type
_entity.pdbx_description
1 polymer ?
#
loop_
_entity_poly.entity_id
_entity_poly.type
_entity_poly.pdbx_seq_one_letter_code
_entity_poly.pdbx_strand_id
1 'polypeptide(L)'
;MDEDDDDDLDDDETSAEDRRWKRQPHAHALTVILGEASSLIHPLAMWRDGIRGAAPVMDPVGVDIANMCERTVEKLDAEAQTLATTVGEWFVEDRDVMEWNATAVAEAAGRMQQRGRAEQQPNNPQRDLSVLDATLEEMSFLCQVISRYCTFSSGVLPRPSIGTNGAASAPSSDPNQSKMYVHLQEQSLHYSALETHLARLNFRNALNLAAPVEIVLGRGVRVPSVVEDSYYVGQRAIERASSTLSDRAVWTLGHWVCELWSLNGPEGVYGALMEGRGCLVEPKREEPKKKKTKKKKKGGFAAAFLDALDDNGDDDDDASPGSAPSSGNFLGGLGGGGGGGGQSAVDPIQVHIDSQLCALNGMHSASAACLALSNLLGSLYGEGGDEGGAQANGTNGVSGPRNSPPASSSSSS
;
A
#
# COMPACT_ATOMS: atom_id res chain seq x y z
N MET A 1 42.58 6.74 -41.94
CA MET A 1 41.91 6.96 -43.22
C MET A 1 41.05 5.74 -43.41
N ASP A 2 39.77 5.76 -43.06
CA ASP A 2 38.82 6.86 -42.86
C ASP A 2 37.79 6.40 -41.80
N GLU A 3 37.55 7.24 -40.78
CA GLU A 3 36.27 7.99 -40.58
C GLU A 3 35.21 7.06 -39.95
N ASP A 4 35.13 6.97 -38.61
CA ASP A 4 34.35 7.87 -37.73
C ASP A 4 32.91 8.09 -38.26
N ASP A 5 32.16 6.99 -38.43
CA ASP A 5 30.71 7.03 -38.68
C ASP A 5 29.95 7.23 -37.35
N ASP A 6 29.67 8.51 -37.10
CA ASP A 6 28.38 9.07 -36.67
C ASP A 6 27.66 8.38 -35.50
N ASP A 7 28.03 8.85 -34.30
CA ASP A 7 27.18 8.91 -33.11
C ASP A 7 25.94 9.80 -33.39
N ASP A 8 24.99 9.31 -34.18
CA ASP A 8 23.62 9.85 -34.24
C ASP A 8 22.83 9.38 -33.00
N LEU A 9 23.29 9.81 -31.82
CA LEU A 9 22.46 9.89 -30.63
C LEU A 9 21.66 11.18 -30.72
N ASP A 10 20.67 11.18 -31.62
CA ASP A 10 19.48 12.02 -31.47
C ASP A 10 18.76 11.52 -30.22
N ASP A 11 19.28 11.94 -29.08
CA ASP A 11 18.67 11.83 -27.76
C ASP A 11 17.45 12.74 -27.82
N ASP A 12 16.36 12.20 -28.39
CA ASP A 12 15.04 12.78 -28.45
C ASP A 12 14.63 13.07 -27.00
N GLU A 13 14.97 14.28 -26.53
CA GLU A 13 14.56 14.97 -25.30
C GLU A 13 13.03 15.15 -25.24
N THR A 14 12.26 14.22 -25.81
CA THR A 14 10.91 13.97 -25.33
C THR A 14 11.02 13.74 -23.84
N SER A 15 10.50 14.70 -23.09
CA SER A 15 10.60 14.74 -21.64
C SER A 15 10.14 13.39 -21.08
N ALA A 16 10.75 12.93 -19.99
CA ALA A 16 10.34 11.69 -19.35
C ALA A 16 8.83 11.68 -19.03
N GLU A 17 8.22 12.86 -18.88
CA GLU A 17 6.78 13.07 -18.75
C GLU A 17 6.01 12.73 -20.03
N ASP A 18 6.45 13.16 -21.21
CA ASP A 18 5.80 12.82 -22.49
C ASP A 18 5.78 11.31 -22.74
N ARG A 19 6.87 10.62 -22.35
CA ARG A 19 6.94 9.15 -22.43
C ARG A 19 6.00 8.48 -21.43
N ARG A 20 5.78 9.10 -20.27
CA ARG A 20 4.81 8.61 -19.27
C ARG A 20 3.38 8.76 -19.77
N TRP A 21 3.01 9.91 -20.32
CA TRP A 21 1.65 10.16 -20.81
C TRP A 21 1.26 9.30 -21.99
N LYS A 22 2.22 9.01 -22.88
CA LYS A 22 2.02 8.03 -23.97
C LYS A 22 1.73 6.62 -23.46
N ARG A 23 2.17 6.27 -22.25
CA ARG A 23 1.95 4.94 -21.64
C ARG A 23 0.66 4.86 -20.82
N GLN A 24 0.17 5.99 -20.32
CA GLN A 24 -1.00 6.11 -19.46
C GLN A 24 -1.98 7.17 -19.98
N PRO A 25 -2.55 6.97 -21.20
CA PRO A 25 -3.36 7.98 -21.85
C PRO A 25 -4.66 8.28 -21.10
N HIS A 26 -5.28 7.28 -20.47
CA HIS A 26 -6.52 7.45 -19.70
C HIS A 26 -6.27 8.26 -18.42
N ALA A 27 -5.19 7.95 -17.71
CA ALA A 27 -4.75 8.72 -16.54
C ALA A 27 -4.48 10.19 -16.86
N HIS A 28 -3.80 10.43 -17.99
CA HIS A 28 -3.54 11.77 -18.46
C HIS A 28 -4.85 12.51 -18.76
N ALA A 29 -5.73 11.91 -19.56
CA ALA A 29 -7.02 12.50 -19.93
C ALA A 29 -7.88 12.83 -18.69
N LEU A 30 -7.97 11.90 -17.73
CA LEU A 30 -8.70 12.12 -16.47
C LEU A 30 -8.13 13.27 -15.66
N THR A 31 -6.81 13.35 -15.56
CA THR A 31 -6.12 14.44 -14.84
C THR A 31 -6.42 15.79 -15.47
N VAL A 32 -6.38 15.88 -16.80
CA VAL A 32 -6.69 17.12 -17.53
C VAL A 32 -8.15 17.51 -17.34
N ILE A 33 -9.09 16.60 -17.58
CA ILE A 33 -10.54 16.88 -17.47
C ILE A 33 -10.87 17.40 -16.07
N LEU A 34 -10.45 16.68 -15.03
CA LEU A 34 -10.79 17.01 -13.65
C LEU A 34 -9.99 18.19 -13.11
N GLY A 35 -8.74 18.37 -13.56
CA GLY A 35 -7.91 19.52 -13.25
C GLY A 35 -8.46 20.82 -13.83
N GLU A 36 -8.81 20.81 -15.12
CA GLU A 36 -9.41 21.97 -15.80
C GLU A 36 -10.76 22.32 -15.17
N ALA A 37 -11.62 21.32 -14.92
CA ALA A 37 -12.90 21.54 -14.27
C ALA A 37 -12.74 22.17 -12.88
N SER A 38 -11.84 21.64 -12.04
CA SER A 38 -11.60 22.20 -10.71
C SER A 38 -11.00 23.61 -10.75
N SER A 39 -10.14 23.91 -11.73
CA SER A 39 -9.58 25.25 -11.95
C SER A 39 -10.63 26.31 -12.31
N LEU A 40 -11.72 25.91 -12.97
CA LEU A 40 -12.85 26.77 -13.31
C LEU A 40 -13.88 26.85 -12.17
N ILE A 41 -14.17 25.72 -11.53
CA ILE A 41 -15.18 25.63 -10.45
C ILE A 41 -14.74 26.43 -9.22
N HIS A 42 -13.48 26.32 -8.81
CA HIS A 42 -12.99 26.94 -7.56
C HIS A 42 -13.20 28.47 -7.51
N PRO A 43 -12.73 29.27 -8.50
CA PRO A 43 -12.94 30.72 -8.48
C PRO A 43 -14.43 31.11 -8.57
N LEU A 44 -15.24 30.37 -9.34
CA LEU A 44 -16.68 30.62 -9.42
C LEU A 44 -17.40 30.39 -8.09
N ALA A 45 -17.01 29.34 -7.36
CA ALA A 45 -17.53 29.08 -6.02
C ALA A 45 -17.10 30.16 -5.02
N MET A 46 -15.84 30.60 -5.08
CA MET A 46 -15.37 31.72 -4.25
C MET A 46 -16.14 33.01 -4.53
N TRP A 47 -16.43 33.31 -5.80
CA TRP A 47 -17.25 34.48 -6.15
C TRP A 47 -18.68 34.36 -5.65
N ARG A 48 -19.33 33.20 -5.85
CA ARG A 48 -20.65 32.90 -5.29
C ARG A 48 -20.68 33.16 -3.79
N ASP A 49 -19.71 32.62 -3.05
CA ASP A 49 -19.67 32.70 -1.59
C ASP A 49 -19.33 34.12 -1.11
N GLY A 50 -18.44 34.82 -1.81
CA GLY A 50 -18.14 36.23 -1.54
C GLY A 50 -19.34 37.16 -1.76
N ILE A 51 -20.09 36.96 -2.85
CA ILE A 51 -21.33 37.71 -3.12
C ILE A 51 -22.39 37.41 -2.05
N ARG A 52 -22.51 36.13 -1.64
CA ARG A 52 -23.44 35.71 -0.57
C ARG A 52 -23.07 36.28 0.80
N GLY A 53 -21.79 36.31 1.14
CA GLY A 53 -21.28 36.80 2.43
C GLY A 53 -21.29 38.32 2.58
N ALA A 54 -21.29 39.07 1.47
CA ALA A 54 -21.23 40.53 1.50
C ALA A 54 -22.55 41.24 1.85
N ALA A 55 -23.66 40.52 2.07
CA ALA A 55 -24.99 41.13 2.11
C ALA A 55 -25.74 41.03 3.45
N PRO A 56 -26.02 42.16 4.13
CA PRO A 56 -27.15 42.29 5.05
C PRO A 56 -28.47 42.65 4.36
N VAL A 57 -28.45 43.13 3.10
CA VAL A 57 -29.61 43.33 2.22
C VAL A 57 -29.14 43.03 0.78
N MET A 58 -29.44 41.85 0.26
CA MET A 58 -29.07 41.47 -1.11
C MET A 58 -29.82 42.34 -2.13
N ASP A 59 -29.09 43.10 -2.95
CA ASP A 59 -29.62 43.66 -4.20
C ASP A 59 -29.99 42.50 -5.15
N PRO A 60 -31.16 42.50 -5.84
CA PRO A 60 -31.59 41.42 -6.72
C PRO A 60 -30.53 40.99 -7.75
N VAL A 61 -29.72 41.93 -8.25
CA VAL A 61 -28.64 41.64 -9.20
C VAL A 61 -27.55 40.75 -8.58
N GLY A 62 -27.19 40.99 -7.32
CA GLY A 62 -26.21 40.15 -6.62
C GLY A 62 -26.70 38.72 -6.43
N VAL A 63 -27.99 38.55 -6.11
CA VAL A 63 -28.64 37.23 -6.03
C VAL A 63 -28.58 36.50 -7.37
N ASP A 64 -28.92 37.19 -8.45
CA ASP A 64 -28.91 36.61 -9.80
C ASP A 64 -27.50 36.17 -10.23
N ILE A 65 -26.46 36.98 -9.94
CA ILE A 65 -25.08 36.61 -10.24
C ILE A 65 -24.64 35.40 -9.40
N ALA A 66 -24.92 35.38 -8.09
CA ALA A 66 -24.58 34.24 -7.24
C ALA A 66 -25.26 32.94 -7.72
N ASN A 67 -26.53 33.01 -8.12
CA ASN A 67 -27.27 31.88 -8.67
C ASN A 67 -26.71 31.42 -10.04
N MET A 68 -26.24 32.36 -10.86
CA MET A 68 -25.57 32.03 -12.12
C MET A 68 -24.24 31.31 -11.87
N CYS A 69 -23.43 31.76 -10.91
CA CYS A 69 -22.20 31.08 -10.49
C CYS A 69 -22.50 29.64 -10.00
N GLU A 70 -23.51 29.48 -9.14
CA GLU A 70 -23.94 28.17 -8.62
C GLU A 70 -24.34 27.21 -9.74
N ARG A 71 -25.24 27.62 -10.65
CA ARG A 71 -25.65 26.79 -11.80
C ARG A 71 -24.49 26.45 -12.73
N THR A 72 -23.55 27.38 -12.91
CA THR A 72 -22.38 27.16 -13.74
C THR A 72 -21.45 26.13 -13.10
N VAL A 73 -21.22 26.22 -11.79
CA VAL A 73 -20.43 25.26 -11.01
C VAL A 73 -21.06 23.87 -11.08
N GLU A 74 -22.37 23.75 -10.85
CA GLU A 74 -23.11 22.48 -10.93
C GLU A 74 -22.99 21.85 -12.32
N LYS A 75 -23.13 22.66 -13.38
CA LYS A 75 -23.02 22.18 -14.75
C LYS A 75 -21.60 21.73 -15.10
N LEU A 76 -20.59 22.52 -14.74
CA LEU A 76 -19.19 22.17 -14.96
C LEU A 76 -18.83 20.87 -14.25
N ASP A 77 -19.28 20.71 -13.01
CA ASP A 77 -19.06 19.48 -12.24
C ASP A 77 -19.75 18.28 -12.90
N ALA A 78 -21.02 18.40 -13.30
CA ALA A 78 -21.74 17.31 -13.94
C ALA A 78 -21.12 16.86 -15.27
N GLU A 79 -20.66 17.80 -16.10
CA GLU A 79 -19.98 17.51 -17.37
C GLU A 79 -18.61 16.87 -17.13
N ALA A 80 -17.82 17.39 -16.18
CA ALA A 80 -16.54 16.83 -15.80
C ALA A 80 -16.69 15.40 -15.28
N GLN A 81 -17.70 15.15 -14.42
CA GLN A 81 -18.01 13.82 -13.93
C GLN A 81 -18.38 12.85 -15.06
N THR A 82 -19.17 13.32 -16.02
CA THR A 82 -19.60 12.52 -17.17
C THR A 82 -18.42 12.13 -18.04
N LEU A 83 -17.60 13.10 -18.45
CA LEU A 83 -16.43 12.87 -19.30
C LEU A 83 -15.41 11.94 -18.62
N ALA A 84 -15.13 12.17 -17.35
CA ALA A 84 -14.22 11.33 -16.58
C ALA A 84 -14.73 9.90 -16.41
N THR A 85 -16.04 9.71 -16.16
CA THR A 85 -16.62 8.35 -16.10
C THR A 85 -16.44 7.63 -17.44
N THR A 86 -16.69 8.31 -18.56
CA THR A 86 -16.51 7.73 -19.90
C THR A 86 -15.06 7.35 -20.19
N VAL A 87 -14.08 8.17 -19.79
CA VAL A 87 -12.66 7.81 -19.93
C VAL A 87 -12.30 6.60 -19.08
N GLY A 88 -12.86 6.49 -17.87
CA GLY A 88 -12.66 5.32 -17.02
C GLY A 88 -13.31 4.05 -17.56
N GLU A 89 -14.45 4.15 -18.25
CA GLU A 89 -15.07 3.05 -18.98
C GLU A 89 -14.16 2.57 -20.13
N TRP A 90 -13.63 3.49 -20.95
CA TRP A 90 -12.68 3.15 -22.01
C TRP A 90 -11.42 2.47 -21.46
N PHE A 91 -10.92 2.90 -20.30
CA PHE A 91 -9.78 2.24 -19.66
C PHE A 91 -10.06 0.77 -19.36
N VAL A 92 -11.24 0.47 -18.81
CA VAL A 92 -11.65 -0.91 -18.46
C VAL A 92 -11.75 -1.78 -19.70
N GLU A 93 -12.25 -1.23 -20.80
CA GLU A 93 -12.36 -1.91 -22.11
C GLU A 93 -10.97 -2.12 -22.75
N ASP A 94 -10.16 -1.06 -22.86
CA ASP A 94 -8.86 -1.09 -23.56
C ASP A 94 -7.82 -1.99 -22.89
N ARG A 95 -7.89 -2.13 -21.56
CA ARG A 95 -6.96 -2.95 -20.76
C ARG A 95 -7.50 -4.35 -20.47
N ASP A 96 -8.69 -4.66 -20.97
CA ASP A 96 -9.38 -5.94 -20.76
C ASP A 96 -9.44 -6.35 -19.28
N VAL A 97 -9.69 -5.35 -18.42
CA VAL A 97 -9.72 -5.52 -16.95
C VAL A 97 -10.76 -6.57 -16.55
N MET A 98 -11.82 -6.72 -17.35
CA MET A 98 -12.87 -7.69 -17.12
C MET A 98 -12.41 -9.13 -17.37
N GLU A 99 -11.60 -9.40 -18.40
CA GLU A 99 -11.03 -10.74 -18.62
C GLU A 99 -10.06 -11.12 -17.50
N TRP A 100 -9.20 -10.18 -17.07
CA TRP A 100 -8.30 -10.39 -15.94
C TRP A 100 -9.06 -10.66 -14.64
N ASN A 101 -10.12 -9.91 -14.38
CA ASN A 101 -10.99 -10.14 -13.21
C ASN A 101 -11.71 -11.48 -13.31
N ALA A 102 -12.21 -11.86 -14.48
CA ALA A 102 -12.85 -13.16 -14.68
C ALA A 102 -11.85 -14.31 -14.41
N THR A 103 -10.60 -14.17 -14.84
CA THR A 103 -9.52 -15.11 -14.55
C THR A 103 -9.21 -15.17 -13.06
N ALA A 104 -9.08 -14.02 -12.40
CA ALA A 104 -8.86 -13.93 -10.96
C ALA A 104 -9.99 -14.59 -10.14
N VAL A 105 -11.24 -14.37 -10.55
CA VAL A 105 -12.42 -14.97 -9.92
C VAL A 105 -12.49 -16.48 -10.21
N ALA A 106 -12.21 -16.90 -11.44
CA ALA A 106 -12.19 -18.31 -11.82
C ALA A 106 -11.11 -19.08 -11.06
N GLU A 107 -9.93 -18.50 -10.85
CA GLU A 107 -8.89 -19.09 -10.01
C GLU A 107 -9.30 -19.16 -8.53
N ALA A 108 -10.00 -18.14 -8.02
CA ALA A 108 -10.47 -18.13 -6.64
C ALA A 108 -11.59 -19.15 -6.40
N ALA A 109 -12.51 -19.31 -7.36
CA ALA A 109 -13.61 -20.26 -7.31
C ALA A 109 -13.16 -21.70 -7.64
N GLY A 110 -12.18 -21.83 -8.52
CA GLY A 110 -11.63 -23.09 -9.02
C GLY A 110 -10.53 -23.65 -8.13
N ARG A 111 -10.91 -24.22 -6.98
CA ARG A 111 -10.03 -25.13 -6.23
C ARG A 111 -9.54 -26.26 -7.16
N MET A 112 -8.24 -26.22 -7.49
CA MET A 112 -7.36 -27.39 -7.67
C MET A 112 -7.66 -28.47 -8.74
N GLN A 113 -8.74 -28.39 -9.54
CA GLN A 113 -9.13 -29.56 -10.36
C GLN A 113 -8.50 -29.66 -11.76
N GLN A 114 -7.60 -28.75 -12.17
CA GLN A 114 -6.96 -28.79 -13.50
C GLN A 114 -5.45 -29.09 -13.49
N ARG A 115 -4.95 -29.88 -12.53
CA ARG A 115 -3.56 -30.38 -12.60
C ARG A 115 -3.32 -31.44 -13.70
N GLY A 116 -4.32 -31.76 -14.53
CA GLY A 116 -4.26 -32.85 -15.50
C GLY A 116 -4.37 -32.48 -16.99
N ARG A 117 -4.38 -31.19 -17.37
CA ARG A 117 -4.60 -30.81 -18.78
C ARG A 117 -3.75 -29.62 -19.26
N ALA A 118 -2.52 -29.51 -18.78
CA ALA A 118 -1.56 -28.49 -19.21
C ALA A 118 -0.71 -29.02 -20.38
N GLU A 119 -1.22 -28.94 -21.60
CA GLU A 119 -0.44 -29.00 -22.84
C GLU A 119 -1.20 -28.20 -23.92
N GLN A 120 -0.97 -26.87 -23.93
CA GLN A 120 -1.35 -25.83 -24.92
C GLN A 120 -1.67 -24.56 -24.09
N GLN A 121 -0.87 -23.50 -23.97
CA GLN A 121 0.15 -22.87 -24.81
C GLN A 121 1.20 -22.13 -23.94
N PRO A 122 2.41 -21.85 -24.47
CA PRO A 122 3.43 -21.06 -23.81
C PRO A 122 3.29 -19.57 -24.23
N ASN A 123 2.29 -18.86 -23.72
CA ASN A 123 2.43 -17.41 -23.63
C ASN A 123 3.30 -17.12 -22.40
N ASN A 124 4.35 -16.32 -22.59
CA ASN A 124 5.38 -16.06 -21.60
C ASN A 124 4.75 -15.43 -20.34
N PRO A 125 4.59 -16.16 -19.22
CA PRO A 125 3.85 -15.69 -18.05
C PRO A 125 4.48 -14.43 -17.43
N GLN A 126 5.75 -14.19 -17.71
CA GLN A 126 6.47 -13.01 -17.24
C GLN A 126 6.07 -11.73 -18.01
N ARG A 127 5.67 -11.86 -19.28
CA ARG A 127 5.16 -10.73 -20.08
C ARG A 127 3.82 -10.25 -19.52
N ASP A 128 2.99 -11.21 -19.13
CA ASP A 128 1.65 -10.98 -18.61
C ASP A 128 1.67 -10.27 -17.25
N LEU A 129 2.59 -10.63 -16.34
CA LEU A 129 2.75 -9.96 -15.05
C LEU A 129 3.20 -8.50 -15.18
N SER A 130 4.10 -8.20 -16.13
CA SER A 130 4.56 -6.81 -16.34
C SER A 130 3.44 -5.90 -16.88
N VAL A 131 2.56 -6.45 -17.71
CA VAL A 131 1.37 -5.73 -18.22
C VAL A 131 0.38 -5.52 -17.09
N LEU A 132 0.11 -6.55 -16.28
CA LEU A 132 -0.77 -6.45 -15.11
C LEU A 132 -0.28 -5.42 -14.10
N ASP A 133 1.02 -5.40 -13.79
CA ASP A 133 1.62 -4.42 -12.86
C ASP A 133 1.44 -2.98 -13.38
N ALA A 134 1.71 -2.75 -14.67
CA ALA A 134 1.52 -1.43 -15.30
C ALA A 134 0.04 -1.00 -15.34
N THR A 135 -0.87 -1.93 -15.60
CA THR A 135 -2.33 -1.67 -15.56
C THR A 135 -2.76 -1.28 -14.14
N LEU A 136 -2.29 -2.00 -13.12
CA LEU A 136 -2.58 -1.68 -11.71
C LEU A 136 -2.00 -0.33 -11.26
N GLU A 137 -0.82 0.05 -11.75
CA GLU A 137 -0.24 1.37 -11.51
C GLU A 137 -1.08 2.49 -12.16
N GLU A 138 -1.62 2.26 -13.35
CA GLU A 138 -2.53 3.22 -13.98
C GLU A 138 -3.85 3.32 -13.20
N MET A 139 -4.46 2.18 -12.82
CA MET A 139 -5.70 2.13 -12.02
C MET A 139 -5.56 2.81 -10.67
N SER A 140 -4.46 2.58 -9.95
CA SER A 140 -4.24 3.20 -8.65
C SER A 140 -4.19 4.72 -8.78
N PHE A 141 -3.55 5.22 -9.85
CA PHE A 141 -3.50 6.62 -10.17
C PHE A 141 -4.89 7.17 -10.59
N LEU A 142 -5.69 6.44 -11.38
CA LEU A 142 -7.07 6.84 -11.70
C LEU A 142 -7.89 7.04 -10.42
N CYS A 143 -7.84 6.06 -9.50
CA CYS A 143 -8.52 6.14 -8.21
C CYS A 143 -8.06 7.36 -7.40
N GLN A 144 -6.76 7.68 -7.39
CA GLN A 144 -6.23 8.88 -6.71
C GLN A 144 -6.83 10.16 -7.25
N VAL A 145 -6.80 10.33 -8.58
CA VAL A 145 -7.29 11.55 -9.25
C VAL A 145 -8.78 11.72 -8.98
N ILE A 146 -9.56 10.65 -9.13
CA ILE A 146 -11.01 10.66 -8.88
C ILE A 146 -11.30 10.95 -7.41
N SER A 147 -10.62 10.29 -6.47
CA SER A 147 -10.82 10.48 -5.02
C SER A 147 -10.54 11.92 -4.58
N ARG A 148 -9.47 12.54 -5.10
CA ARG A 148 -9.16 13.96 -4.87
C ARG A 148 -10.24 14.86 -5.44
N TYR A 149 -10.74 14.59 -6.64
CA TYR A 149 -11.82 15.36 -7.24
C TYR A 149 -13.12 15.24 -6.45
N CYS A 150 -13.51 14.03 -6.03
CA CYS A 150 -14.67 13.81 -5.17
C CYS A 150 -14.58 14.61 -3.85
N THR A 151 -13.39 14.66 -3.26
CA THR A 151 -13.11 15.43 -2.04
C THR A 151 -13.25 16.94 -2.30
N PHE A 152 -12.67 17.42 -3.39
CA PHE A 152 -12.81 18.81 -3.85
C PHE A 152 -14.29 19.19 -4.08
N SER A 153 -15.00 18.39 -4.89
CA SER A 153 -16.40 18.63 -5.25
C SER A 153 -17.30 18.65 -4.01
N SER A 154 -17.07 17.72 -3.06
CA SER A 154 -17.81 17.66 -1.79
C SER A 154 -17.59 18.88 -0.88
N GLY A 155 -16.44 19.55 -0.99
CA GLY A 155 -16.11 20.75 -0.21
C GLY A 155 -16.58 22.05 -0.86
N VAL A 156 -16.73 22.08 -2.18
CA VAL A 156 -17.00 23.30 -2.96
C VAL A 156 -18.47 23.44 -3.36
N LEU A 157 -19.15 22.32 -3.62
CA LEU A 157 -20.56 22.33 -3.98
C LEU A 157 -21.43 22.63 -2.76
N PRO A 158 -22.43 23.53 -2.89
CA PRO A 158 -23.33 23.83 -1.80
C PRO A 158 -24.15 22.58 -1.51
N ARG A 159 -24.02 22.03 -0.29
CA ARG A 159 -24.94 20.98 0.15
C ARG A 159 -26.34 21.61 0.17
N PRO A 160 -27.37 20.93 -0.37
CA PRO A 160 -28.74 21.42 -0.24
C PRO A 160 -29.02 21.60 1.25
N SER A 161 -29.07 22.86 1.69
CA SER A 161 -29.32 23.19 3.08
C SER A 161 -30.69 22.63 3.42
N ILE A 162 -30.74 21.68 4.36
CA ILE A 162 -31.98 21.14 4.91
C ILE A 162 -32.78 22.34 5.42
N GLY A 163 -33.78 22.75 4.66
CA GLY A 163 -34.62 23.89 5.01
C GLY A 163 -35.25 23.66 6.37
N THR A 164 -35.12 24.64 7.26
CA THR A 164 -35.65 24.64 8.62
C THR A 164 -37.19 24.67 8.71
N ASN A 165 -37.90 24.49 7.59
CA ASN A 165 -39.35 24.46 7.57
C ASN A 165 -39.82 23.01 7.42
N GLY A 166 -40.26 22.45 8.54
CA GLY A 166 -40.72 21.07 8.65
C GLY A 166 -41.81 20.70 7.63
N ALA A 167 -41.77 19.40 7.30
CA ALA A 167 -42.70 18.63 6.47
C ALA A 167 -42.30 18.43 4.99
N ALA A 168 -41.70 17.25 4.78
CA ALA A 168 -41.93 16.34 3.66
C ALA A 168 -41.44 16.75 2.26
N SER A 169 -40.17 16.49 2.00
CA SER A 169 -39.74 15.38 1.12
C SER A 169 -38.23 15.35 1.17
N ALA A 170 -37.65 14.31 1.77
CA ALA A 170 -36.22 14.14 1.85
C ALA A 170 -35.69 13.69 0.48
N PRO A 171 -34.91 14.49 -0.28
CA PRO A 171 -33.85 13.89 -1.04
C PRO A 171 -32.76 13.55 -0.03
N SER A 172 -32.66 12.29 0.36
CA SER A 172 -31.42 11.77 0.91
C SER A 172 -30.38 11.86 -0.21
N SER A 173 -29.81 13.06 -0.42
CA SER A 173 -28.60 13.23 -1.21
C SER A 173 -27.47 12.68 -0.36
N ASP A 174 -27.47 11.35 -0.23
CA ASP A 174 -26.38 10.59 0.33
C ASP A 174 -25.15 10.98 -0.53
N PRO A 175 -24.07 11.52 0.05
CA PRO A 175 -22.85 11.86 -0.70
C PRO A 175 -22.33 10.67 -1.54
N ASN A 176 -22.75 9.45 -1.20
CA ASN A 176 -22.55 8.24 -2.00
C ASN A 176 -23.28 8.20 -3.37
N GLN A 177 -24.11 9.19 -3.73
CA GLN A 177 -24.87 9.21 -5.00
C GLN A 177 -24.21 9.99 -6.15
N SER A 178 -23.07 10.66 -5.95
CA SER A 178 -22.36 11.24 -7.10
C SER A 178 -21.97 10.12 -8.07
N LYS A 179 -22.28 10.30 -9.35
CA LYS A 179 -21.91 9.35 -10.42
C LYS A 179 -20.40 9.06 -10.39
N MET A 180 -19.59 10.08 -10.12
CA MET A 180 -18.15 9.92 -9.98
C MET A 180 -17.75 9.09 -8.76
N TYR A 181 -18.44 9.25 -7.63
CA TYR A 181 -18.16 8.44 -6.44
C TYR A 181 -18.53 6.96 -6.67
N VAL A 182 -19.64 6.68 -7.34
CA VAL A 182 -20.01 5.31 -7.76
C VAL A 182 -18.91 4.74 -8.66
N HIS A 183 -18.45 5.52 -9.63
CA HIS A 183 -17.36 5.11 -10.52
C HIS A 183 -16.05 4.82 -9.75
N LEU A 184 -15.70 5.63 -8.75
CA LEU A 184 -14.55 5.36 -7.86
C LEU A 184 -14.70 4.01 -7.13
N GLN A 185 -15.91 3.70 -6.66
CA GLN A 185 -16.18 2.43 -5.97
C GLN A 185 -16.02 1.24 -6.91
N GLU A 186 -16.44 1.36 -8.17
CA GLU A 186 -16.26 0.33 -9.20
C GLU A 186 -14.78 0.17 -9.57
N GLN A 187 -14.07 1.27 -9.86
CA GLN A 187 -12.64 1.24 -10.19
C GLN A 187 -11.80 0.68 -9.05
N SER A 188 -12.08 1.06 -7.81
CA SER A 188 -11.38 0.51 -6.65
C SER A 188 -11.69 -0.97 -6.40
N LEU A 189 -12.89 -1.44 -6.76
CA LEU A 189 -13.22 -2.86 -6.74
C LEU A 189 -12.41 -3.63 -7.80
N HIS A 190 -12.37 -3.14 -9.04
CA HIS A 190 -11.57 -3.77 -10.09
C HIS A 190 -10.08 -3.79 -9.73
N TYR A 191 -9.56 -2.67 -9.23
CA TYR A 191 -8.18 -2.57 -8.77
C TYR A 191 -7.88 -3.59 -7.68
N SER A 192 -8.71 -3.65 -6.64
CA SER A 192 -8.46 -4.54 -5.50
C SER A 192 -8.54 -6.03 -5.86
N ALA A 193 -9.43 -6.40 -6.78
CA ALA A 193 -9.50 -7.76 -7.32
C ALA A 193 -8.23 -8.15 -8.09
N LEU A 194 -7.74 -7.27 -8.98
CA LEU A 194 -6.52 -7.50 -9.76
C LEU A 194 -5.25 -7.48 -8.89
N GLU A 195 -5.13 -6.56 -7.94
CA GLU A 195 -3.98 -6.49 -7.02
C GLU A 195 -3.95 -7.75 -6.14
N THR A 196 -5.10 -8.22 -5.67
CA THR A 196 -5.20 -9.49 -4.93
C THR A 196 -4.74 -10.67 -5.79
N HIS A 197 -5.12 -10.70 -7.07
CA HIS A 197 -4.68 -11.74 -8.00
C HIS A 197 -3.16 -11.71 -8.22
N LEU A 198 -2.58 -10.53 -8.48
CA LEU A 198 -1.14 -10.34 -8.60
C LEU A 198 -0.40 -10.79 -7.33
N ALA A 199 -0.89 -10.38 -6.16
CA ALA A 199 -0.29 -10.75 -4.88
C ALA A 199 -0.34 -12.27 -4.63
N ARG A 200 -1.44 -12.95 -5.00
CA ARG A 200 -1.54 -14.41 -4.96
C ARG A 200 -0.55 -15.08 -5.92
N LEU A 201 -0.40 -14.60 -7.15
CA LEU A 201 0.58 -15.13 -8.10
C LEU A 201 2.01 -14.98 -7.57
N ASN A 202 2.36 -13.80 -7.05
CA ASN A 202 3.67 -13.54 -6.45
C ASN A 202 3.94 -14.44 -5.25
N PHE A 203 2.95 -14.64 -4.38
CA PHE A 203 3.08 -15.55 -3.24
C PHE A 203 3.23 -17.02 -3.69
N ARG A 204 2.46 -17.48 -4.68
CA ARG A 204 2.64 -18.83 -5.26
C ARG A 204 4.03 -19.02 -5.86
N ASN A 205 4.54 -18.01 -6.54
CA ASN A 205 5.91 -18.02 -7.07
C ASN A 205 6.94 -18.09 -5.94
N ALA A 206 6.75 -17.33 -4.86
CA ALA A 206 7.60 -17.39 -3.67
C ALA A 206 7.56 -18.79 -3.03
N LEU A 207 6.39 -19.43 -2.94
CA LEU A 207 6.26 -20.81 -2.45
C LEU A 207 7.04 -21.82 -3.30
N ASN A 208 7.05 -21.64 -4.62
CA ASN A 208 7.76 -22.54 -5.55
C ASN A 208 9.27 -22.34 -5.51
N LEU A 209 9.73 -21.13 -5.17
CA LEU A 209 11.15 -20.76 -5.09
C LEU A 209 11.68 -20.78 -3.65
N ALA A 210 10.85 -21.18 -2.69
CA ALA A 210 11.16 -21.10 -1.28
C ALA A 210 12.44 -21.88 -0.95
N ALA A 211 13.39 -21.21 -0.32
CA ALA A 211 14.68 -21.77 0.06
C ALA A 211 15.09 -21.30 1.46
N PRO A 212 15.97 -22.05 2.15
CA PRO A 212 16.46 -21.62 3.45
C PRO A 212 17.44 -20.47 3.30
N VAL A 213 17.13 -19.33 3.91
CA VAL A 213 17.93 -18.10 3.88
C VAL A 213 18.58 -17.86 5.23
N GLU A 214 19.87 -17.52 5.23
CA GLU A 214 20.60 -17.17 6.44
C GLU A 214 20.40 -15.68 6.73
N ILE A 215 19.67 -15.35 7.80
CA ILE A 215 19.35 -13.96 8.15
C ILE A 215 20.57 -13.24 8.73
N VAL A 216 21.35 -13.94 9.56
CA VAL A 216 22.60 -13.42 10.14
C VAL A 216 23.78 -14.18 9.56
N LEU A 217 24.44 -13.56 8.57
CA LEU A 217 25.60 -14.13 7.89
C LEU A 217 26.67 -14.60 8.90
N GLY A 218 26.96 -15.90 8.90
CA GLY A 218 28.00 -16.52 9.72
C GLY A 218 27.52 -17.06 11.07
N ARG A 219 26.23 -16.93 11.41
CA ARG A 219 25.66 -17.56 12.62
C ARG A 219 24.96 -18.90 12.33
N GLY A 220 24.76 -19.26 11.06
CA GLY A 220 24.10 -20.51 10.69
C GLY A 220 22.59 -20.54 10.98
N VAL A 221 22.00 -19.43 11.44
CA VAL A 221 20.56 -19.31 11.68
C VAL A 221 19.86 -19.11 10.35
N ARG A 222 19.04 -20.10 9.98
CA ARG A 222 18.26 -20.09 8.74
C ARG A 222 16.78 -19.95 9.00
N VAL A 223 16.11 -19.30 8.07
CA VAL A 223 14.66 -19.06 8.02
C VAL A 223 14.19 -19.36 6.60
N PRO A 224 13.01 -19.95 6.41
CA PRO A 224 12.46 -20.18 5.09
C PRO A 224 12.12 -18.85 4.42
N SER A 225 12.61 -18.63 3.19
CA SER A 225 12.42 -17.37 2.45
C SER A 225 10.94 -16.99 2.28
N VAL A 226 10.04 -17.99 2.25
CA VAL A 226 8.59 -17.79 2.12
C VAL A 226 8.05 -16.77 3.13
N VAL A 227 8.59 -16.72 4.34
CA VAL A 227 8.12 -15.77 5.37
C VAL A 227 8.49 -14.34 4.99
N GLU A 228 9.74 -14.12 4.57
CA GLU A 228 10.23 -12.83 4.11
C GLU A 228 9.50 -12.38 2.83
N ASP A 229 9.37 -13.28 1.85
CA ASP A 229 8.71 -13.00 0.58
C ASP A 229 7.23 -12.65 0.79
N SER A 230 6.53 -13.39 1.66
CA SER A 230 5.11 -13.12 1.98
C SER A 230 4.94 -11.78 2.68
N TYR A 231 5.90 -11.39 3.53
CA TYR A 231 5.88 -10.09 4.18
C TYR A 231 5.99 -8.97 3.16
N TYR A 232 6.95 -9.04 2.24
CA TYR A 232 7.10 -8.01 1.20
C TYR A 232 5.92 -7.98 0.23
N VAL A 233 5.35 -9.13 -0.13
CA VAL A 233 4.14 -9.19 -0.96
C VAL A 233 2.98 -8.50 -0.25
N GLY A 234 2.74 -8.82 1.03
CA GLY A 234 1.66 -8.21 1.82
C GLY A 234 1.85 -6.71 2.03
N GLN A 235 3.06 -6.28 2.42
CA GLN A 235 3.41 -4.88 2.59
C GLN A 235 3.19 -4.10 1.29
N ARG A 236 3.75 -4.56 0.17
CA ARG A 236 3.63 -3.89 -1.13
C ARG A 236 2.17 -3.76 -1.56
N ALA A 237 1.37 -4.81 -1.39
CA ALA A 237 -0.05 -4.79 -1.76
C ALA A 237 -0.83 -3.74 -0.92
N ILE A 238 -0.55 -3.65 0.39
CA ILE A 238 -1.17 -2.65 1.27
C ILE A 238 -0.73 -1.23 0.91
N GLU A 239 0.57 -1.00 0.68
CA GLU A 239 1.10 0.32 0.30
C GLU A 239 0.54 0.80 -1.05
N ARG A 240 0.42 -0.10 -2.03
CA ARG A 240 -0.22 0.23 -3.31
C ARG A 240 -1.71 0.50 -3.13
N ALA A 241 -2.41 -0.30 -2.33
CA ALA A 241 -3.82 -0.06 -2.02
C ALA A 241 -4.05 1.27 -1.29
N SER A 242 -3.19 1.65 -0.33
CA SER A 242 -3.30 2.94 0.35
C SER A 242 -3.06 4.10 -0.60
N SER A 243 -2.19 3.91 -1.60
CA SER A 243 -1.98 4.90 -2.64
C SER A 243 -3.26 5.23 -3.40
N THR A 244 -4.25 4.33 -3.52
CA THR A 244 -5.48 4.61 -4.28
C THR A 244 -6.42 5.62 -3.60
N LEU A 245 -6.14 5.99 -2.34
CA LEU A 245 -7.02 6.84 -1.52
C LEU A 245 -8.47 6.29 -1.47
N SER A 246 -8.60 4.96 -1.41
CA SER A 246 -9.88 4.26 -1.30
C SER A 246 -9.82 3.25 -0.16
N ASP A 247 -10.57 3.51 0.91
CA ASP A 247 -10.66 2.62 2.08
C ASP A 247 -11.06 1.21 1.66
N ARG A 248 -11.95 1.09 0.67
CA ARG A 248 -12.40 -0.21 0.16
C ARG A 248 -11.24 -1.05 -0.39
N ALA A 249 -10.32 -0.42 -1.13
CA ALA A 249 -9.16 -1.13 -1.65
C ALA A 249 -8.24 -1.58 -0.51
N VAL A 250 -7.96 -0.69 0.44
CA VAL A 250 -7.13 -1.00 1.63
C VAL A 250 -7.74 -2.12 2.45
N TRP A 251 -9.05 -2.09 2.73
CA TRP A 251 -9.77 -3.12 3.47
C TRP A 251 -9.76 -4.47 2.75
N THR A 252 -10.00 -4.48 1.44
CA THR A 252 -10.03 -5.72 0.66
C THR A 252 -8.65 -6.40 0.67
N LEU A 253 -7.59 -5.62 0.43
CA LEU A 253 -6.22 -6.16 0.45
C LEU A 253 -5.77 -6.50 1.88
N GLY A 254 -6.12 -5.68 2.87
CA GLY A 254 -5.84 -5.96 4.28
C GLY A 254 -6.48 -7.26 4.74
N HIS A 255 -7.74 -7.52 4.37
CA HIS A 255 -8.41 -8.78 4.64
C HIS A 255 -7.69 -9.96 3.98
N TRP A 256 -7.31 -9.84 2.71
CA TRP A 256 -6.54 -10.88 2.03
C TRP A 256 -5.18 -11.15 2.70
N VAL A 257 -4.46 -10.09 3.13
CA VAL A 257 -3.22 -10.25 3.89
C VAL A 257 -3.51 -10.98 5.20
N CYS A 258 -4.53 -10.60 5.97
CA CYS A 258 -4.92 -11.33 7.18
C CYS A 258 -5.24 -12.81 6.92
N GLU A 259 -5.91 -13.13 5.80
CA GLU A 259 -6.15 -14.52 5.39
C GLU A 259 -4.86 -15.27 5.02
N LEU A 260 -3.93 -14.62 4.34
CA LEU A 260 -2.63 -15.19 3.96
C LEU A 260 -1.81 -15.62 5.20
N TRP A 261 -1.89 -14.82 6.27
CA TRP A 261 -1.19 -15.04 7.53
C TRP A 261 -2.02 -15.81 8.57
N SER A 262 -3.25 -16.20 8.23
CA SER A 262 -4.15 -16.96 9.10
C SER A 262 -3.70 -18.40 9.33
N LEU A 263 -3.96 -18.92 10.54
CA LEU A 263 -3.74 -20.33 10.89
C LEU A 263 -4.70 -21.28 10.16
N ASN A 264 -5.83 -20.77 9.66
CA ASN A 264 -6.90 -21.59 9.08
C ASN A 264 -6.73 -21.83 7.57
N GLY A 265 -5.76 -21.19 6.92
CA GLY A 265 -5.52 -21.31 5.49
C GLY A 265 -4.51 -22.41 5.17
N PRO A 266 -4.89 -23.54 4.52
CA PRO A 266 -3.93 -24.56 4.11
C PRO A 266 -2.94 -24.03 3.05
N GLU A 267 -3.33 -22.99 2.32
CA GLU A 267 -2.48 -22.34 1.30
C GLU A 267 -1.76 -21.09 1.84
N GLY A 268 -1.85 -20.78 3.14
CA GLY A 268 -1.22 -19.61 3.75
C GLY A 268 0.23 -19.83 4.19
N VAL A 269 0.84 -18.80 4.78
CA VAL A 269 2.21 -18.85 5.32
C VAL A 269 2.34 -19.97 6.37
N TYR A 270 1.35 -20.10 7.25
CA TYR A 270 1.33 -21.15 8.26
C TYR A 270 1.33 -22.55 7.63
N GLY A 271 0.49 -22.81 6.63
CA GLY A 271 0.48 -24.07 5.90
C GLY A 271 1.83 -24.39 5.26
N ALA A 272 2.45 -23.40 4.61
CA ALA A 272 3.77 -23.55 4.00
C ALA A 272 4.87 -23.90 5.02
N LEU A 273 4.83 -23.29 6.22
CA LEU A 273 5.75 -23.59 7.32
C LEU A 273 5.54 -25.00 7.87
N MET A 274 4.29 -25.43 8.03
CA MET A 274 3.96 -26.78 8.49
C MET A 274 4.37 -27.87 7.50
N GLU A 275 4.33 -27.56 6.20
CA GLU A 275 4.85 -28.43 5.13
C GLU A 275 6.39 -28.41 5.01
N GLY A 276 7.08 -27.55 5.78
CA GLY A 276 8.53 -27.41 5.71
C GLY A 276 9.04 -26.77 4.41
N ARG A 277 8.20 -26.01 3.70
CA ARG A 277 8.60 -25.35 2.45
C ARG A 277 9.73 -24.34 2.72
N GLY A 278 10.77 -24.39 1.89
CA GLY A 278 11.96 -23.57 2.06
C GLY A 278 12.81 -23.90 3.29
N CYS A 279 12.57 -25.01 3.98
CA CYS A 279 13.42 -25.46 5.09
C CYS A 279 14.43 -26.54 4.68
N LEU A 280 14.20 -27.19 3.52
CA LEU A 280 15.10 -28.22 3.01
C LEU A 280 16.43 -27.61 2.61
N VAL A 281 17.45 -27.91 3.40
CA VAL A 281 18.84 -27.56 3.12
C VAL A 281 19.36 -28.54 2.10
N GLU A 282 19.39 -28.13 0.83
CA GLU A 282 20.22 -28.83 -0.14
C GLU A 282 21.69 -28.64 0.25
N PRO A 283 22.51 -29.71 0.30
CA PRO A 283 23.92 -29.59 0.60
C PRO A 283 24.58 -28.74 -0.49
N LYS A 284 24.96 -27.51 -0.13
CA LYS A 284 25.63 -26.57 -1.02
C LYS A 284 26.90 -27.21 -1.58
N ARG A 285 26.94 -27.40 -2.90
CA ARG A 285 28.20 -27.58 -3.62
C ARG A 285 28.99 -26.28 -3.46
N GLU A 286 30.14 -26.34 -2.80
CA GLU A 286 30.94 -25.15 -2.48
C GLU A 286 31.37 -24.42 -3.76
N GLU A 287 30.73 -23.29 -4.05
CA GLU A 287 31.25 -22.32 -5.02
C GLU A 287 32.01 -21.20 -4.27
N PRO A 288 33.13 -20.73 -4.83
CA PRO A 288 34.01 -19.77 -4.15
C PRO A 288 33.32 -18.41 -3.93
N LYS A 289 33.14 -18.03 -2.67
CA LYS A 289 32.47 -16.79 -2.24
C LYS A 289 33.32 -15.55 -2.57
N LYS A 290 32.83 -14.68 -3.48
CA LYS A 290 33.31 -13.29 -3.62
C LYS A 290 32.69 -12.40 -2.53
N LYS A 291 33.53 -11.76 -1.72
CA LYS A 291 33.12 -10.78 -0.69
C LYS A 291 32.47 -9.56 -1.34
N LYS A 292 31.20 -9.26 -1.01
CA LYS A 292 30.56 -7.96 -1.25
C LYS A 292 30.16 -7.35 0.08
N THR A 293 30.65 -6.15 0.36
CA THR A 293 30.22 -5.29 1.46
C THR A 293 28.89 -4.62 1.11
N LYS A 294 27.91 -4.59 2.04
CA LYS A 294 26.65 -3.85 1.88
C LYS A 294 26.44 -2.87 3.03
N LYS A 295 26.01 -1.65 2.66
CA LYS A 295 25.54 -0.57 3.56
C LYS A 295 24.22 -0.96 4.22
N LYS A 296 24.04 -0.60 5.51
CA LYS A 296 22.78 -0.74 6.26
C LYS A 296 21.71 0.22 5.70
N LYS A 297 20.59 -0.31 5.22
CA LYS A 297 19.31 0.44 5.12
C LYS A 297 18.52 0.15 6.40
N LYS A 298 17.96 1.18 7.03
CA LYS A 298 17.01 1.04 8.15
C LYS A 298 15.60 0.84 7.57
N GLY A 299 14.86 -0.16 8.04
CA GLY A 299 13.45 -0.40 7.68
C GLY A 299 13.18 -1.56 6.69
N GLY A 300 13.47 -2.80 7.06
CA GLY A 300 13.11 -3.99 6.26
C GLY A 300 12.93 -5.23 7.11
N PHE A 301 12.49 -6.35 6.54
CA PHE A 301 12.20 -7.61 7.24
C PHE A 301 13.30 -8.03 8.22
N ALA A 302 14.57 -7.98 7.78
CA ALA A 302 15.71 -8.31 8.64
C ALA A 302 15.85 -7.39 9.87
N ALA A 303 15.45 -6.12 9.77
CA ALA A 303 15.41 -5.22 10.92
C ALA A 303 14.29 -5.61 11.88
N ALA A 304 13.07 -5.87 11.38
CA ALA A 304 11.95 -6.32 12.21
C ALA A 304 12.23 -7.67 12.89
N PHE A 305 12.89 -8.59 12.19
CA PHE A 305 13.30 -9.86 12.75
C PHE A 305 14.39 -9.72 13.82
N LEU A 306 15.40 -8.88 13.58
CA LEU A 306 16.46 -8.64 14.58
C LEU A 306 15.91 -7.93 15.82
N ASP A 307 14.99 -6.97 15.64
CA ASP A 307 14.30 -6.30 16.73
C ASP A 307 13.53 -7.32 17.59
N ALA A 308 12.79 -8.25 16.97
CA ALA A 308 12.11 -9.33 17.67
C ALA A 308 13.05 -10.35 18.33
N LEU A 309 14.32 -10.46 17.91
CA LEU A 309 15.32 -11.28 18.58
C LEU A 309 15.98 -10.55 19.76
N ASP A 310 16.11 -9.23 19.66
CA ASP A 310 16.70 -8.37 20.69
C ASP A 310 15.69 -8.03 21.81
N ASP A 311 14.38 -8.17 21.58
CA ASP A 311 13.29 -7.90 22.56
C ASP A 311 13.18 -8.93 23.71
N ASN A 312 14.19 -9.80 23.87
CA ASN A 312 14.34 -10.63 25.06
C ASN A 312 15.05 -9.84 26.17
N GLY A 313 14.35 -8.87 26.74
CA GLY A 313 14.51 -8.32 28.10
C GLY A 313 15.87 -7.73 28.46
N ASP A 314 15.91 -6.40 28.65
CA ASP A 314 16.58 -5.73 29.77
C ASP A 314 16.34 -4.20 29.67
N ASP A 315 15.35 -3.70 30.43
CA ASP A 315 15.28 -2.30 30.89
C ASP A 315 16.19 -2.13 32.13
N ASP A 316 17.43 -2.62 32.07
CA ASP A 316 18.42 -2.41 33.12
C ASP A 316 19.66 -1.73 32.54
N ASP A 317 19.91 -0.52 33.05
CA ASP A 317 21.09 0.29 32.80
C ASP A 317 22.40 -0.47 33.11
N ASP A 318 23.43 -0.18 32.30
CA ASP A 318 24.87 -0.36 32.58
C ASP A 318 25.45 -1.80 32.60
N ALA A 319 25.83 -2.32 31.42
CA ALA A 319 27.03 -3.16 31.27
C ALA A 319 27.55 -3.23 29.81
N SER A 320 28.88 -3.15 29.66
CA SER A 320 29.66 -3.33 28.41
C SER A 320 29.33 -4.64 27.65
N PRO A 321 29.64 -4.74 26.34
CA PRO A 321 29.15 -5.82 25.48
C PRO A 321 29.81 -7.16 25.81
N GLY A 322 29.12 -7.95 26.64
CA GLY A 322 29.39 -9.36 26.83
C GLY A 322 29.09 -10.12 25.54
N SER A 323 30.07 -10.86 25.06
CA SER A 323 29.92 -11.77 23.92
C SER A 323 28.78 -12.75 24.20
N ALA A 324 27.85 -12.84 23.24
CA ALA A 324 26.74 -13.79 23.30
C ALA A 324 27.24 -15.22 23.61
N PRO A 325 26.57 -15.98 24.49
CA PRO A 325 26.90 -17.38 24.68
C PRO A 325 26.63 -18.13 23.38
N SER A 326 27.68 -18.78 22.88
CA SER A 326 27.64 -19.75 21.79
C SER A 326 26.77 -20.94 22.20
N SER A 327 25.45 -20.83 22.08
CA SER A 327 24.52 -21.96 22.14
C SER A 327 24.44 -22.62 20.77
N GLY A 328 24.90 -23.87 20.68
CA GLY A 328 24.67 -24.68 19.48
C GLY A 328 25.68 -25.78 19.11
N ASN A 329 26.64 -26.12 19.97
CA ASN A 329 27.54 -27.28 19.76
C ASN A 329 27.19 -28.45 20.70
N PHE A 330 25.88 -28.74 20.87
CA PHE A 330 25.40 -29.65 21.93
C PHE A 330 25.16 -31.11 21.47
N LEU A 331 25.48 -31.47 20.22
CA LEU A 331 25.41 -32.87 19.74
C LEU A 331 26.70 -33.37 19.04
N GLY A 332 27.80 -32.63 19.11
CA GLY A 332 29.07 -32.99 18.47
C GLY A 332 29.91 -34.06 19.17
N GLY A 333 29.34 -34.87 20.06
CA GLY A 333 30.10 -35.78 20.90
C GLY A 333 29.41 -37.11 21.10
N LEU A 334 29.53 -38.00 20.11
CA LEU A 334 29.61 -39.46 20.27
C LEU A 334 29.67 -40.12 18.87
N GLY A 335 30.88 -40.17 18.29
CA GLY A 335 31.13 -40.85 17.02
C GLY A 335 32.61 -40.81 16.68
N GLY A 336 33.38 -41.78 17.20
CA GLY A 336 34.82 -41.83 17.05
C GLY A 336 35.30 -42.34 15.69
N GLY A 337 36.51 -41.90 15.32
CA GLY A 337 37.52 -42.74 14.67
C GLY A 337 37.52 -42.81 13.14
N GLY A 338 38.66 -42.43 12.56
CA GLY A 338 39.15 -43.00 11.30
C GLY A 338 39.14 -42.05 10.12
N GLY A 339 40.32 -41.53 9.77
CA GLY A 339 40.52 -40.69 8.60
C GLY A 339 40.22 -41.40 7.27
N GLY A 340 39.88 -40.58 6.27
CA GLY A 340 39.75 -41.01 4.89
C GLY A 340 38.96 -39.96 4.10
N GLY A 341 39.63 -39.26 3.20
CA GLY A 341 39.00 -38.33 2.28
C GLY A 341 37.89 -39.02 1.48
N GLY A 342 36.65 -38.70 1.79
CA GLY A 342 35.46 -39.20 1.14
C GLY A 342 34.39 -38.13 1.26
N GLN A 343 33.60 -37.97 0.20
CA GLN A 343 32.42 -37.10 0.16
C GLN A 343 31.71 -37.18 1.51
N SER A 344 31.71 -36.07 2.25
CA SER A 344 31.14 -35.99 3.58
C SER A 344 29.67 -36.39 3.44
N ALA A 345 29.35 -37.65 3.77
CA ALA A 345 27.99 -38.14 3.75
C ALA A 345 27.23 -37.30 4.78
N VAL A 346 26.35 -36.44 4.28
CA VAL A 346 25.56 -35.56 5.14
C VAL A 346 24.72 -36.45 6.04
N ASP A 347 24.89 -36.32 7.35
CA ASP A 347 24.12 -37.10 8.32
C ASP A 347 22.62 -36.76 8.15
N PRO A 348 21.76 -37.73 7.76
CA PRO A 348 20.34 -37.48 7.56
C PRO A 348 19.64 -36.98 8.84
N ILE A 349 20.17 -37.32 10.02
CA ILE A 349 19.66 -36.83 11.31
C ILE A 349 19.92 -35.34 11.44
N GLN A 350 21.12 -34.87 11.06
CA GLN A 350 21.47 -33.45 11.14
C GLN A 350 20.62 -32.62 10.16
N VAL A 351 20.38 -33.11 8.94
CA VAL A 351 19.48 -32.43 7.97
C VAL A 351 18.07 -32.28 8.52
N HIS A 352 17.57 -33.32 9.20
CA HIS A 352 16.24 -33.27 9.82
C HIS A 352 16.17 -32.23 10.94
N ILE A 353 17.18 -32.20 11.83
CA ILE A 353 17.27 -31.22 12.92
C ILE A 353 17.37 -29.79 12.34
N ASP A 354 18.24 -29.57 11.36
CA ASP A 354 18.43 -28.26 10.73
C ASP A 354 17.14 -27.77 10.05
N SER A 355 16.41 -28.67 9.39
CA SER A 355 15.11 -28.35 8.77
C SER A 355 14.06 -27.98 9.81
N GLN A 356 13.99 -28.68 10.95
CA GLN A 356 13.06 -28.36 12.02
C GLN A 356 13.39 -27.01 12.69
N LEU A 357 14.68 -26.76 12.95
CA LEU A 357 15.13 -25.47 13.47
C LEU A 357 14.83 -24.32 12.49
N CYS A 358 15.01 -24.55 11.19
CA CYS A 358 14.64 -23.58 10.15
C CYS A 358 13.14 -23.25 10.20
N ALA A 359 12.28 -24.26 10.33
CA ALA A 359 10.83 -24.07 10.44
C ALA A 359 10.44 -23.29 11.70
N LEU A 360 11.05 -23.61 12.86
CA LEU A 360 10.82 -22.89 14.12
C LEU A 360 11.25 -21.43 14.03
N ASN A 361 12.42 -21.15 13.46
CA ASN A 361 12.86 -19.77 13.22
C ASN A 361 11.91 -19.06 12.23
N GLY A 362 11.35 -19.80 11.26
CA GLY A 362 10.27 -19.34 10.38
C GLY A 362 9.03 -18.88 11.12
N MET A 363 8.53 -19.67 12.08
CA MET A 363 7.38 -19.31 12.91
C MET A 363 7.65 -18.06 13.75
N HIS A 364 8.84 -17.95 14.34
CA HIS A 364 9.24 -16.75 15.08
C HIS A 364 9.29 -15.52 14.17
N SER A 365 9.89 -15.66 12.99
CA SER A 365 9.95 -14.60 11.98
C SER A 365 8.58 -14.18 11.48
N ALA A 366 7.66 -15.14 11.35
CA ALA A 366 6.29 -14.89 10.94
C ALA A 366 5.54 -14.04 11.98
N SER A 367 5.77 -14.28 13.27
CA SER A 367 5.23 -13.44 14.35
C SER A 367 5.67 -11.98 14.21
N ALA A 368 6.97 -11.73 14.01
CA ALA A 368 7.52 -10.38 13.80
C ALA A 368 6.96 -9.71 12.53
N ALA A 369 6.82 -10.47 11.44
CA ALA A 369 6.22 -9.98 10.20
C ALA A 369 4.75 -9.58 10.40
N CYS A 370 3.96 -10.38 11.14
CA CYS A 370 2.57 -10.05 11.48
C CYS A 370 2.48 -8.76 12.30
N LEU A 371 3.35 -8.57 13.30
CA LEU A 371 3.39 -7.32 14.08
C LEU A 371 3.70 -6.11 13.19
N ALA A 372 4.71 -6.23 12.31
CA ALA A 372 5.06 -5.16 11.38
C ALA A 372 3.92 -4.82 10.41
N LEU A 373 3.21 -5.82 9.87
CA LEU A 373 2.03 -5.61 9.02
C LEU A 373 0.85 -5.02 9.80
N SER A 374 0.64 -5.43 11.04
CA SER A 374 -0.36 -4.85 11.93
C SER A 374 -0.07 -3.38 12.21
N ASN A 375 1.20 -3.03 12.47
CA ASN A 375 1.62 -1.65 12.68
C ASN A 375 1.47 -0.81 11.40
N LEU A 376 1.74 -1.38 10.23
CA LEU A 376 1.50 -0.72 8.95
C LEU A 376 0.01 -0.40 8.78
N LEU A 377 -0.88 -1.37 8.97
CA LEU A 377 -2.33 -1.16 8.93
C LEU A 377 -2.77 -0.13 9.99
N GLY A 378 -2.23 -0.22 11.20
CA GLY A 378 -2.48 0.74 12.27
C GLY A 378 -2.07 2.16 11.88
N SER A 379 -0.91 2.35 11.23
CA SER A 379 -0.45 3.67 10.78
C SER A 379 -1.34 4.30 9.70
N LEU A 380 -1.96 3.48 8.85
CA LEU A 380 -2.87 3.97 7.81
C LEU A 380 -4.21 4.48 8.37
N TYR A 381 -4.62 4.02 9.55
CA TYR A 381 -5.90 4.40 10.19
C TYR A 381 -5.72 5.17 11.51
N GLY A 382 -4.49 5.27 12.03
CA GLY A 382 -4.18 5.75 13.38
C GLY A 382 -4.11 7.27 13.55
N GLU A 383 -4.12 8.06 12.48
CA GLU A 383 -4.00 9.53 12.56
C GLU A 383 -5.33 10.28 12.77
N GLY A 384 -6.29 9.67 13.45
CA GLY A 384 -7.57 10.32 13.82
C GLY A 384 -7.72 10.67 15.31
N GLY A 385 -6.73 10.33 16.16
CA GLY A 385 -6.92 10.32 17.62
C GLY A 385 -6.12 11.34 18.44
N ASP A 386 -5.02 11.88 17.93
CA ASP A 386 -4.18 12.83 18.67
C ASP A 386 -4.38 14.28 18.17
N GLU A 387 -5.59 14.80 18.34
CA GLU A 387 -5.78 16.22 18.67
C GLU A 387 -5.38 16.43 20.15
N GLY A 388 -4.12 16.14 20.46
CA GLY A 388 -3.46 16.47 21.73
C GLY A 388 -2.96 17.91 21.65
N GLY A 389 -3.72 18.83 22.25
CA GLY A 389 -3.46 20.25 22.22
C GLY A 389 -2.02 20.64 22.56
N ALA A 390 -1.40 21.41 21.66
CA ALA A 390 -0.35 22.33 22.04
C ALA A 390 -0.97 23.48 22.86
N GLN A 391 -1.22 23.20 24.15
CA GLN A 391 -1.25 24.24 25.17
C GLN A 391 0.11 24.92 25.17
N ALA A 392 0.17 26.07 24.51
CA ALA A 392 1.18 27.07 24.81
C ALA A 392 0.94 27.56 26.24
N ASN A 393 1.69 27.06 27.21
CA ASN A 393 1.87 27.77 28.47
C ASN A 393 3.19 27.47 29.18
N GLY A 394 3.95 28.54 29.40
CA GLY A 394 4.92 28.71 30.49
C GLY A 394 6.40 28.73 30.09
N THR A 395 7.26 29.67 30.49
CA THR A 395 7.15 30.96 31.21
C THR A 395 8.57 31.56 31.37
N ASN A 396 8.62 32.88 31.64
CA ASN A 396 9.71 33.72 32.19
C ASN A 396 10.56 34.52 31.18
N GLY A 397 10.66 35.86 31.24
CA GLY A 397 10.06 36.86 32.13
C GLY A 397 10.88 38.16 32.10
N VAL A 398 10.24 39.34 32.10
CA VAL A 398 10.80 40.60 32.64
C VAL A 398 9.64 41.50 33.11
N SER A 399 9.82 42.03 34.32
CA SER A 399 8.98 42.84 35.20
C SER A 399 8.76 44.32 34.80
N GLY A 400 7.61 44.90 35.20
CA GLY A 400 7.45 46.36 35.40
C GLY A 400 5.97 46.83 35.49
N PRO A 401 5.61 47.88 36.26
CA PRO A 401 4.47 47.81 37.19
C PRO A 401 3.27 48.79 36.97
N ARG A 402 2.16 48.44 37.66
CA ARG A 402 1.11 49.29 38.30
C ARG A 402 0.28 50.28 37.45
N ASN A 403 -1.04 50.06 37.44
CA ASN A 403 -2.03 50.92 38.15
C ASN A 403 -3.47 50.43 37.91
N SER A 404 -4.21 50.20 39.00
CA SER A 404 -5.69 50.21 39.04
C SER A 404 -6.18 51.65 39.24
N PRO A 405 -7.44 52.00 38.88
CA PRO A 405 -8.51 52.08 39.90
C PRO A 405 -9.92 51.77 39.30
N PRO A 406 -11.07 52.13 39.91
CA PRO A 406 -11.99 51.14 40.49
C PRO A 406 -13.41 51.16 39.90
N ALA A 407 -14.22 50.24 40.44
CA ALA A 407 -15.64 49.98 40.17
C ALA A 407 -16.57 51.20 40.10
N SER A 408 -17.62 51.08 39.30
CA SER A 408 -18.93 51.63 39.63
C SER A 408 -20.06 50.75 39.09
N SER A 409 -21.07 50.62 39.94
CA SER A 409 -22.30 49.86 39.88
C SER A 409 -23.48 50.69 39.36
N SER A 410 -24.42 50.08 38.65
CA SER A 410 -25.86 50.46 38.61
C SER A 410 -26.61 49.42 37.78
N SER A 411 -27.37 48.48 38.36
CA SER A 411 -28.76 48.58 38.82
C SER A 411 -29.81 48.63 37.69
N SER A 412 -30.51 47.48 37.54
CA SER A 412 -31.96 47.33 37.36
C SER A 412 -32.71 48.21 36.35
N SER A 413 -33.22 47.57 35.28
CA SER A 413 -34.65 47.38 34.99
C SER A 413 -34.82 46.22 34.02
#